data_AF-A0A6L6WQL4-F1
#
_entry.id   AF-A0A6L6WQL4-F1
#
_cell.length_a   1.000
_cell.length_b   1.000
_cell.length_c   1.000
_cell.angle_alpha   90.00
_cell.angle_beta   90.00
_cell.angle_gamma   90.00
#
_symmetry.space_group_name_H-M   'P 1'
#
loop_
_entity.id
_entity.type
_entity.pdbx_description
1 polymer ?
#
loop_
_entity_poly.entity_id
_entity_poly.type
_entity_poly.pdbx_seq_one_letter_code
_entity_poly.pdbx_strand_id
1 'polypeptide(L)'
;MHILVRAVLGLVVVGLTACTDRSYTPVMPEALLVGTPKTIFAATIREPEPDGSFGPGRSDNYNLLELTVSIPPSHRPGELNFGYANPDPQTQFTMANRQLLDGPTEFKARLKEEVRNIPGTEQEVTVFVHGFNSTQSETAFRAAQLAQDIQLPGATMIYSWPSQGNPLGYAYDGDSVLFARDGLERMLRQIRSAGVGRIVLVAHSMGSQLVMETLRQIEIQTPGWSAANLNGVVLMSPDLDVEVFRSQMRRIENVPQPFIVFVSSKDKLLNISSRLRGTHSSERLGSISSLDAVSGLPIRIVDTTAFSDDAASAHLVAGTSPALIAMLNAARKTADAFGKDSAQIGNLLPGRITTSNGTTEISLLNTPSEVR
;
A
#
# COMPACT_ATOMS: atom_id res chain seq x y z
N MET A 1 -42.96 -1.99 -24.67
CA MET A 1 -41.96 -1.25 -25.47
C MET A 1 -41.36 -0.05 -24.70
N HIS A 2 -42.16 0.77 -24.01
CA HIS A 2 -41.66 1.94 -23.26
C HIS A 2 -40.77 1.64 -22.04
N ILE A 3 -40.89 0.46 -21.43
CA ILE A 3 -40.05 0.06 -20.27
C ILE A 3 -38.65 -0.37 -20.72
N LEU A 4 -38.52 -1.05 -21.87
CA LEU A 4 -37.22 -1.42 -22.44
C LEU A 4 -36.42 -0.18 -22.89
N VAL A 5 -37.09 0.81 -23.48
CA VAL A 5 -36.43 2.06 -23.93
C VAL A 5 -35.90 2.86 -22.73
N ARG A 6 -36.62 2.88 -21.60
CA ARG A 6 -36.15 3.55 -20.36
C ARG A 6 -35.00 2.80 -19.67
N ALA A 7 -34.99 1.48 -19.71
CA ALA A 7 -33.89 0.68 -19.18
C ALA A 7 -32.60 0.84 -20.01
N VAL A 8 -32.73 0.91 -21.34
CA VAL A 8 -31.60 1.17 -22.25
C VAL A 8 -31.11 2.62 -22.12
N LEU A 9 -31.99 3.61 -21.98
CA LEU A 9 -31.58 5.00 -21.73
C LEU A 9 -30.89 5.17 -20.36
N GLY A 10 -31.35 4.45 -19.33
CA GLY A 10 -30.71 4.46 -18.01
C GLY A 10 -29.30 3.86 -18.00
N LEU A 11 -29.07 2.79 -18.79
CA LEU A 11 -27.74 2.19 -18.96
C LEU A 11 -26.78 3.08 -19.76
N VAL A 12 -27.30 3.84 -20.74
CA VAL A 12 -26.50 4.77 -21.56
C VAL A 12 -26.10 6.02 -20.79
N VAL A 13 -26.95 6.53 -19.88
CA VAL A 13 -26.64 7.73 -19.08
C VAL A 13 -25.61 7.43 -17.96
N VAL A 14 -25.54 6.20 -17.45
CA VAL A 14 -24.47 5.78 -16.51
C VAL A 14 -23.12 5.58 -17.23
N GLY A 15 -23.12 5.33 -18.55
CA GLY A 15 -21.88 5.19 -19.33
C GLY A 15 -21.18 6.51 -19.66
N LEU A 16 -21.86 7.66 -19.57
CA LEU A 16 -21.34 8.95 -20.04
C LEU A 16 -20.60 9.78 -18.98
N THR A 17 -20.56 9.34 -17.72
CA THR A 17 -19.73 9.97 -16.66
C THR A 17 -18.47 9.18 -16.33
N ALA A 18 -18.15 8.13 -17.09
CA ALA A 18 -17.11 7.16 -16.76
C ALA A 18 -15.84 7.24 -17.64
N CYS A 19 -15.66 8.30 -18.43
CA CYS A 19 -14.43 8.51 -19.21
C CYS A 19 -13.58 9.62 -18.61
N THR A 20 -13.29 9.54 -17.31
CA THR A 20 -12.14 10.28 -16.78
C THR A 20 -10.90 9.59 -17.32
N ASP A 21 -10.14 10.28 -18.15
CA ASP A 21 -8.87 9.77 -18.65
C ASP A 21 -7.88 9.67 -17.47
N ARG A 22 -7.66 8.43 -17.00
CA ARG A 22 -6.75 8.13 -15.90
C ARG A 22 -5.30 8.01 -16.37
N SER A 23 -5.04 8.10 -17.68
CA SER A 23 -3.71 7.93 -18.24
C SER A 23 -2.80 9.13 -17.99
N TYR A 24 -3.37 10.33 -17.81
CA TYR A 24 -2.60 11.56 -17.72
C TYR A 24 -2.68 12.24 -16.35
N THR A 25 -1.55 12.78 -15.89
CA THR A 25 -1.46 13.67 -14.73
C THR A 25 -0.33 14.68 -15.00
N PRO A 26 -0.64 15.98 -15.15
CA PRO A 26 0.36 16.99 -15.45
C PRO A 26 1.26 17.23 -14.23
N VAL A 27 2.46 17.74 -14.50
CA VAL A 27 3.34 18.28 -13.48
C VAL A 27 3.05 19.79 -13.32
N MET A 28 2.67 20.21 -12.13
CA MET A 28 2.30 21.60 -11.79
C MET A 28 3.15 22.12 -10.62
N PRO A 29 4.34 22.69 -10.88
CA PRO A 29 5.21 23.23 -9.84
C PRO A 29 4.53 24.30 -8.96
N GLU A 30 3.60 25.07 -9.53
CA GLU A 30 2.79 26.08 -8.84
C GLU A 30 1.90 25.50 -7.73
N ALA A 31 1.64 24.18 -7.72
CA ALA A 31 0.92 23.52 -6.65
C ALA A 31 1.63 23.66 -5.28
N LEU A 32 2.94 23.93 -5.27
CA LEU A 32 3.71 24.16 -4.05
C LEU A 32 3.53 25.56 -3.47
N LEU A 33 2.85 26.47 -4.18
CA LEU A 33 2.50 27.79 -3.65
C LEU A 33 1.41 27.70 -2.56
N VAL A 34 0.60 26.64 -2.57
CA VAL A 34 -0.54 26.46 -1.67
C VAL A 34 -0.53 25.16 -0.89
N GLY A 35 0.07 24.10 -1.42
CA GLY A 35 0.10 22.78 -0.78
C GLY A 35 1.42 22.46 -0.09
N THR A 36 1.40 21.39 0.72
CA THR A 36 2.58 20.90 1.44
C THR A 36 3.35 19.90 0.56
N PRO A 37 4.65 20.09 0.31
CA PRO A 37 5.45 19.15 -0.48
C PRO A 37 5.68 17.84 0.28
N LYS A 38 5.58 16.72 -0.44
CA LYS A 38 6.05 15.41 0.00
C LYS A 38 6.90 14.76 -1.09
N THR A 39 8.16 14.49 -0.75
CA THR A 39 9.07 13.72 -1.60
C THR A 39 8.71 12.23 -1.56
N ILE A 40 8.60 11.62 -2.74
CA ILE A 40 8.32 10.19 -2.92
C ILE A 40 9.37 9.64 -3.90
N PHE A 41 10.21 8.73 -3.45
CA PHE A 41 11.05 7.95 -4.36
C PHE A 41 10.19 6.89 -5.05
N ALA A 42 10.51 6.52 -6.29
CA ALA A 42 9.84 5.40 -6.94
C ALA A 42 10.82 4.53 -7.71
N ALA A 43 10.52 3.24 -7.79
CA ALA A 43 10.95 2.46 -8.93
C ALA A 43 9.74 1.93 -9.70
N THR A 44 9.91 1.79 -11.00
CA THR A 44 8.87 1.29 -11.89
C THR A 44 9.45 0.54 -13.07
N ILE A 45 8.70 -0.47 -13.51
CA ILE A 45 8.92 -1.23 -14.75
C ILE A 45 7.74 -1.03 -15.71
N ARG A 46 7.04 0.09 -15.55
CA ARG A 46 6.01 0.55 -16.49
C ARG A 46 6.68 1.09 -17.75
N GLU A 47 5.97 0.97 -18.86
CA GLU A 47 6.34 1.61 -20.11
C GLU A 47 6.29 3.15 -19.95
N PRO A 48 7.37 3.88 -20.28
CA PRO A 48 7.38 5.33 -20.24
C PRO A 48 6.55 5.89 -21.41
N GLU A 49 5.80 6.95 -21.13
CA GLU A 49 4.98 7.65 -22.11
C GLU A 49 5.73 8.89 -22.65
N PRO A 50 5.38 9.39 -23.86
CA PRO A 50 6.04 10.56 -24.46
C PRO A 50 5.98 11.85 -23.61
N ASP A 51 5.01 11.95 -22.71
CA ASP A 51 4.83 13.07 -21.78
C ASP A 51 5.65 12.93 -20.49
N GLY A 52 6.50 11.90 -20.38
CA GLY A 52 7.31 11.58 -19.22
C GLY A 52 6.54 10.89 -18.08
N SER A 53 5.26 10.57 -18.28
CA SER A 53 4.49 9.70 -17.39
C SER A 53 4.78 8.23 -17.66
N PHE A 54 4.09 7.34 -16.94
CA PHE A 54 4.31 5.90 -17.00
C PHE A 54 2.97 5.18 -17.11
N GLY A 55 2.78 4.49 -18.23
CA GLY A 55 1.54 3.85 -18.61
C GLY A 55 1.31 2.48 -17.93
N PRO A 56 0.28 1.75 -18.38
CA PRO A 56 0.01 0.40 -17.88
C PRO A 56 0.90 -0.67 -18.52
N GLY A 57 1.63 -0.35 -19.60
CA GLY A 57 2.49 -1.30 -20.32
C GLY A 57 3.61 -1.86 -19.45
N ARG A 58 4.00 -3.11 -19.72
CA ARG A 58 5.15 -3.78 -19.08
C ARG A 58 6.42 -3.41 -19.84
N SER A 59 7.48 -3.07 -19.13
CA SER A 59 8.78 -2.79 -19.71
C SER A 59 9.89 -3.55 -18.98
N ASP A 60 10.92 -3.95 -19.72
CA ASP A 60 12.17 -4.44 -19.13
C ASP A 60 13.03 -3.29 -18.58
N ASN A 61 12.68 -2.04 -18.90
CA ASN A 61 13.34 -0.86 -18.38
C ASN A 61 12.98 -0.65 -16.91
N TYR A 62 14.01 -0.55 -16.08
CA TYR A 62 13.87 -0.28 -14.66
C TYR A 62 14.18 1.20 -14.38
N ASN A 63 13.12 1.98 -14.18
CA ASN A 63 13.20 3.42 -14.01
C ASN A 63 13.14 3.79 -12.53
N LEU A 64 14.01 4.71 -12.12
CA LEU A 64 14.09 5.26 -10.77
C LEU A 64 13.70 6.73 -10.82
N LEU A 65 12.82 7.15 -9.92
CA LEU A 65 12.26 8.49 -9.93
C LEU A 65 12.35 9.15 -8.55
N GLU A 66 12.46 10.48 -8.56
CA GLU A 66 12.15 11.34 -7.42
C GLU A 66 10.91 12.17 -7.81
N LEU A 67 9.82 11.95 -7.08
CA LEU A 67 8.54 12.63 -7.29
C LEU A 67 8.31 13.63 -6.15
N THR A 68 7.66 14.74 -6.45
CA THR A 68 7.14 15.65 -5.43
C THR A 68 5.64 15.73 -5.57
N VAL A 69 4.92 15.29 -4.54
CA VAL A 69 3.47 15.43 -4.43
C VAL A 69 3.15 16.66 -3.60
N SER A 70 2.26 17.53 -4.09
CA SER A 70 1.66 18.60 -3.31
C SER A 70 0.40 18.09 -2.63
N ILE A 71 0.36 18.17 -1.30
CA ILE A 71 -0.80 17.82 -0.47
C ILE A 71 -1.63 19.09 -0.27
N PRO A 72 -2.94 19.10 -0.64
CA PRO A 72 -3.74 20.31 -0.61
C PRO A 72 -4.01 20.77 0.84
N PRO A 73 -4.12 22.08 1.10
CA PRO A 73 -4.42 22.60 2.43
C PRO A 73 -5.79 22.16 2.96
N SER A 74 -6.72 21.78 2.08
CA SER A 74 -8.04 21.24 2.47
C SER A 74 -8.02 19.75 2.86
N HIS A 75 -6.87 19.08 2.79
CA HIS A 75 -6.75 17.63 3.00
C HIS A 75 -7.28 17.22 4.38
N ARG A 76 -8.00 16.10 4.42
CA ARG A 76 -8.54 15.50 5.64
C ARG A 76 -8.08 14.05 5.75
N PRO A 77 -7.73 13.57 6.96
CA PRO A 77 -7.25 12.20 7.13
C PRO A 77 -8.18 11.15 6.51
N GLY A 78 -7.60 10.28 5.68
CA GLY A 78 -8.29 9.18 5.02
C GLY A 78 -8.92 9.50 3.66
N GLU A 79 -9.03 10.78 3.31
CA GLU A 79 -9.53 11.21 1.99
C GLU A 79 -8.40 11.22 0.95
N LEU A 80 -8.71 10.88 -0.30
CA LEU A 80 -7.76 11.08 -1.41
C LEU A 80 -8.52 11.64 -2.62
N ASN A 81 -8.39 12.94 -2.82
CA ASN A 81 -9.02 13.69 -3.91
C ASN A 81 -7.96 14.13 -4.92
N PHE A 82 -8.19 13.88 -6.22
CA PHE A 82 -7.28 14.24 -7.30
C PHE A 82 -8.04 14.39 -8.63
N GLY A 83 -7.54 15.25 -9.53
CA GLY A 83 -8.25 15.71 -10.73
C GLY A 83 -7.66 15.25 -12.08
N TYR A 84 -6.77 14.25 -12.08
CA TYR A 84 -6.04 13.76 -13.28
C TYR A 84 -5.50 14.90 -14.15
N ALA A 85 -6.09 15.13 -15.34
CA ALA A 85 -5.64 16.12 -16.31
C ALA A 85 -5.77 17.59 -15.84
N ASN A 86 -6.69 17.90 -14.95
CA ASN A 86 -6.95 19.28 -14.48
C ASN A 86 -7.10 19.31 -12.96
N PRO A 87 -6.01 19.09 -12.19
CA PRO A 87 -6.11 19.10 -10.74
C PRO A 87 -6.21 20.54 -10.20
N ASP A 88 -6.95 20.72 -9.10
CA ASP A 88 -6.98 21.96 -8.32
C ASP A 88 -6.09 21.82 -7.07
N PRO A 89 -4.89 22.45 -7.02
CA PRO A 89 -3.97 22.32 -5.90
C PRO A 89 -4.52 22.78 -4.53
N GLN A 90 -5.59 23.58 -4.49
CA GLN A 90 -6.21 23.96 -3.22
C GLN A 90 -7.00 22.82 -2.58
N THR A 91 -7.52 21.91 -3.41
CA THR A 91 -8.47 20.87 -2.97
C THR A 91 -8.02 19.44 -3.28
N GLN A 92 -6.99 19.28 -4.11
CA GLN A 92 -6.59 18.00 -4.68
C GLN A 92 -5.07 17.76 -4.62
N PHE A 93 -4.71 16.50 -4.38
CA PHE A 93 -3.33 16.03 -4.51
C PHE A 93 -2.86 16.26 -5.94
N THR A 94 -1.69 16.89 -6.07
CA THR A 94 -1.17 17.32 -7.37
C THR A 94 0.30 16.91 -7.52
N MET A 95 0.70 16.46 -8.71
CA MET A 95 2.10 16.17 -8.99
C MET A 95 2.84 17.48 -9.22
N ALA A 96 3.72 17.87 -8.30
CA ALA A 96 4.49 19.11 -8.40
C ALA A 96 5.83 18.94 -9.13
N ASN A 97 6.43 17.75 -9.06
CA ASN A 97 7.66 17.43 -9.79
C ASN A 97 7.72 15.93 -10.12
N ARG A 98 8.32 15.60 -11.27
CA ARG A 98 8.67 14.23 -11.67
C ARG A 98 10.06 14.25 -12.29
N GLN A 99 11.04 13.74 -11.55
CA GLN A 99 12.42 13.62 -12.00
C GLN A 99 12.76 12.15 -12.23
N LEU A 100 13.24 11.84 -13.45
CA LEU A 100 13.91 10.57 -13.72
C LEU A 100 15.35 10.66 -13.24
N LEU A 101 15.78 9.70 -12.42
CA LEU A 101 17.14 9.62 -11.89
C LEU A 101 18.01 8.79 -12.84
N ASP A 102 19.24 9.25 -13.08
CA ASP A 102 20.24 8.64 -13.95
C ASP A 102 20.89 7.41 -13.28
N GLY A 103 20.06 6.39 -13.12
CA GLY A 103 20.47 5.07 -12.67
C GLY A 103 20.72 4.95 -11.16
N PRO A 104 21.31 3.82 -10.74
CA PRO A 104 21.40 3.46 -9.31
C PRO A 104 22.31 4.37 -8.48
N THR A 105 23.28 5.05 -9.09
CA THR A 105 24.24 5.89 -8.35
C THR A 105 23.58 7.18 -7.86
N GLU A 106 22.89 7.90 -8.75
CA GLU A 106 22.14 9.10 -8.38
C GLU A 106 21.04 8.76 -7.38
N PHE A 107 20.27 7.70 -7.62
CA PHE A 107 19.25 7.23 -6.70
C PHE A 107 19.77 6.99 -5.28
N LYS A 108 20.89 6.27 -5.13
CA LYS A 108 21.47 6.01 -3.80
C LYS A 108 21.91 7.30 -3.12
N ALA A 109 22.49 8.25 -3.87
CA ALA A 109 22.93 9.53 -3.34
C ALA A 109 21.73 10.35 -2.82
N ARG A 110 20.68 10.48 -3.63
CA ARG A 110 19.44 11.20 -3.30
C ARG A 110 18.69 10.56 -2.13
N LEU A 111 18.50 9.24 -2.16
CA LEU A 111 17.83 8.53 -1.06
C LEU A 111 18.61 8.65 0.26
N LYS A 112 19.94 8.54 0.22
CA LYS A 112 20.79 8.70 1.40
C LYS A 112 20.76 10.14 1.93
N GLU A 113 20.62 11.13 1.07
CA GLU A 113 20.43 12.52 1.47
C GLU A 113 19.08 12.71 2.17
N GLU A 114 17.99 12.22 1.58
CA GLU A 114 16.66 12.27 2.18
C GLU A 114 16.67 11.63 3.57
N VAL A 115 17.16 10.39 3.68
CA VAL A 115 17.19 9.65 4.94
C VAL A 115 18.05 10.35 6.00
N ARG A 116 19.14 11.03 5.63
CA ARG A 116 19.98 11.79 6.58
C ARG A 116 19.28 13.00 7.16
N ASN A 117 18.32 13.58 6.44
CA ASN A 117 17.53 14.72 6.90
C ASN A 117 16.43 14.31 7.90
N ILE A 118 16.21 13.01 8.09
CA ILE A 118 15.21 12.46 9.01
C ILE A 118 15.84 12.25 10.39
N PRO A 119 15.13 12.57 11.49
CA PRO A 119 15.60 12.33 12.85
C PRO A 119 16.07 10.88 13.08
N GLY A 120 17.16 10.72 13.85
CA GLY A 120 17.92 9.47 13.97
C GLY A 120 17.11 8.19 14.26
N THR A 121 16.00 8.29 15.00
CA THR A 121 15.15 7.14 15.33
C THR A 121 14.30 6.63 14.17
N GLU A 122 14.13 7.42 13.11
CA GLU A 122 13.32 7.16 11.91
C GLU A 122 14.12 7.17 10.60
N GLN A 123 15.47 7.10 10.68
CA GLN A 123 16.32 6.91 9.51
C GLN A 123 16.10 5.53 8.87
N GLU A 124 15.04 5.41 8.10
CA GLU A 124 14.57 4.21 7.42
C GLU A 124 13.83 4.56 6.13
N VAL A 125 13.47 3.55 5.35
CA VAL A 125 12.66 3.72 4.15
C VAL A 125 11.39 2.89 4.28
N THR A 126 10.25 3.55 4.13
CA THR A 126 8.96 2.88 4.00
C THR A 126 8.63 2.72 2.52
N VAL A 127 8.55 1.46 2.07
CA VAL A 127 8.19 1.10 0.70
C VAL A 127 6.72 0.76 0.64
N PHE A 128 5.95 1.48 -0.16
CA PHE A 128 4.55 1.21 -0.44
C PHE A 128 4.37 0.51 -1.81
N VAL A 129 3.68 -0.63 -1.81
CA VAL A 129 3.34 -1.41 -2.99
C VAL A 129 1.83 -1.39 -3.19
N HIS A 130 1.38 -0.73 -4.27
CA HIS A 130 -0.05 -0.56 -4.54
C HIS A 130 -0.75 -1.87 -4.94
N GLY A 131 -2.08 -1.83 -4.91
CA GLY A 131 -2.95 -2.93 -5.32
C GLY A 131 -3.39 -2.88 -6.79
N PHE A 132 -4.45 -3.63 -7.07
CA PHE A 132 -5.15 -3.65 -8.35
C PHE A 132 -5.63 -2.26 -8.79
N ASN A 133 -5.80 -2.04 -10.10
CA ASN A 133 -6.47 -0.86 -10.67
C ASN A 133 -5.84 0.48 -10.25
N SER A 134 -4.51 0.56 -10.22
CA SER A 134 -3.78 1.75 -9.79
C SER A 134 -2.82 2.27 -10.87
N THR A 135 -2.80 3.59 -11.08
CA THR A 135 -1.82 4.25 -11.96
C THR A 135 -0.56 4.66 -11.19
N GLN A 136 0.49 5.11 -11.89
CA GLN A 136 1.72 5.59 -11.22
C GLN A 136 1.44 6.82 -10.34
N SER A 137 0.72 7.81 -10.87
CA SER A 137 0.38 9.04 -10.15
C SER A 137 -0.50 8.74 -8.92
N GLU A 138 -1.51 7.88 -9.08
CA GLU A 138 -2.38 7.48 -7.96
C GLU A 138 -1.60 6.78 -6.85
N THR A 139 -0.62 5.95 -7.21
CA THR A 139 0.26 5.30 -6.25
C THR A 139 1.06 6.33 -5.45
N ALA A 140 1.63 7.34 -6.12
CA ALA A 140 2.37 8.41 -5.46
C ALA A 140 1.47 9.24 -4.55
N PHE A 141 0.27 9.60 -5.00
CA PHE A 141 -0.70 10.34 -4.19
C PHE A 141 -1.17 9.54 -2.98
N ARG A 142 -1.45 8.24 -3.14
CA ARG A 142 -1.80 7.36 -2.02
C ARG A 142 -0.65 7.23 -1.02
N ALA A 143 0.58 7.08 -1.48
CA ALA A 143 1.74 7.02 -0.60
C ALA A 143 1.96 8.34 0.16
N ALA A 144 1.77 9.49 -0.49
CA ALA A 144 1.83 10.80 0.16
C ALA A 144 0.72 10.95 1.21
N GLN A 145 -0.51 10.55 0.89
CA GLN A 145 -1.64 10.54 1.81
C GLN A 145 -1.37 9.66 3.03
N LEU A 146 -0.92 8.42 2.84
CA LEU A 146 -0.57 7.53 3.95
C LEU A 146 0.59 8.11 4.78
N ALA A 147 1.64 8.61 4.13
CA ALA A 147 2.78 9.20 4.83
C ALA A 147 2.37 10.40 5.70
N GLN A 148 1.42 11.22 5.25
CA GLN A 148 0.88 12.34 6.01
C GLN A 148 -0.06 11.87 7.13
N ASP A 149 -1.00 10.98 6.80
CA ASP A 149 -2.14 10.69 7.65
C ASP A 149 -1.80 9.72 8.78
N ILE A 150 -1.10 8.62 8.47
CA ILE A 150 -0.67 7.63 9.47
C ILE A 150 0.79 7.83 9.90
N GLN A 151 1.41 8.92 9.45
CA GLN A 151 2.76 9.34 9.82
C GLN A 151 3.78 8.22 9.61
N LEU A 152 3.80 7.67 8.39
CA LEU A 152 4.77 6.63 8.01
C LEU A 152 6.20 7.11 8.30
N PRO A 153 7.02 6.30 8.98
CA PRO A 153 8.35 6.72 9.35
C PRO A 153 9.27 6.74 8.13
N GLY A 154 10.30 7.57 8.22
CA GLY A 154 11.39 7.56 7.24
C GLY A 154 11.03 8.13 5.87
N ALA A 155 11.95 7.90 4.92
CA ALA A 155 11.77 8.33 3.55
C ALA A 155 10.70 7.45 2.88
N THR A 156 9.83 8.05 2.09
CA THR A 156 8.73 7.33 1.44
C THR A 156 9.16 6.90 0.04
N MET A 157 9.01 5.61 -0.25
CA MET A 157 9.28 5.05 -1.56
C MET A 157 8.07 4.24 -2.04
N ILE A 158 7.80 4.23 -3.35
CA ILE A 158 6.77 3.39 -3.95
C ILE A 158 7.38 2.40 -4.94
N TYR A 159 6.77 1.22 -5.03
CA TYR A 159 6.92 0.37 -6.21
C TYR A 159 5.68 0.46 -7.08
N SER A 160 5.82 1.13 -8.22
CA SER A 160 4.75 1.25 -9.20
C SER A 160 4.91 0.16 -10.26
N TRP A 161 4.28 -0.99 -10.01
CA TRP A 161 4.23 -2.12 -10.93
C TRP A 161 3.14 -1.89 -12.00
N PRO A 162 3.21 -2.52 -13.18
CA PRO A 162 2.34 -2.22 -14.33
C PRO A 162 0.93 -2.80 -14.16
N SER A 163 0.18 -2.26 -13.21
CA SER A 163 -1.27 -2.42 -13.14
C SER A 163 -1.91 -1.66 -14.29
N GLN A 164 -2.95 -2.24 -14.87
CA GLN A 164 -3.71 -1.68 -15.98
C GLN A 164 -4.41 -0.37 -15.61
N GLY A 165 -4.64 -0.10 -14.32
CA GLY A 165 -5.43 1.06 -13.90
C GLY A 165 -6.89 0.98 -14.37
N ASN A 166 -7.39 -0.24 -14.61
CA ASN A 166 -8.75 -0.49 -15.07
C ASN A 166 -9.47 -1.54 -14.20
N PRO A 167 -10.70 -1.30 -13.73
CA PRO A 167 -11.49 -2.28 -12.97
C PRO A 167 -11.76 -3.61 -13.69
N LEU A 168 -11.68 -3.65 -15.01
CA LEU A 168 -11.82 -4.86 -15.82
C LEU A 168 -10.49 -5.60 -16.05
N GLY A 169 -9.38 -5.03 -15.58
CA GLY A 169 -8.01 -5.50 -15.84
C GLY A 169 -7.49 -6.59 -14.91
N TYR A 170 -8.35 -7.27 -14.16
CA TYR A 170 -7.93 -8.12 -13.05
C TYR A 170 -6.96 -9.25 -13.47
N ALA A 171 -7.22 -9.90 -14.61
CA ALA A 171 -6.34 -10.94 -15.15
C ALA A 171 -4.98 -10.38 -15.59
N TYR A 172 -4.98 -9.24 -16.27
CA TYR A 172 -3.75 -8.56 -16.68
C TYR A 172 -2.90 -8.19 -15.46
N ASP A 173 -3.53 -7.63 -14.42
CA ASP A 173 -2.86 -7.28 -13.17
C ASP A 173 -2.28 -8.51 -12.48
N GLY A 174 -2.98 -9.65 -12.51
CA GLY A 174 -2.48 -10.92 -11.99
C GLY A 174 -1.20 -11.40 -12.68
N ASP A 175 -1.11 -11.28 -14.00
CA ASP A 175 0.12 -11.59 -14.75
C ASP A 175 1.21 -10.54 -14.50
N SER A 176 0.83 -9.27 -14.35
CA SER A 176 1.75 -8.17 -14.07
C SER A 176 2.40 -8.28 -12.69
N VAL A 177 1.70 -8.86 -11.69
CA VAL A 177 2.29 -9.23 -10.40
C VAL A 177 3.48 -10.17 -10.60
N LEU A 178 3.33 -11.22 -11.40
CA LEU A 178 4.41 -12.19 -11.63
C LEU A 178 5.57 -11.57 -12.42
N PHE A 179 5.26 -10.71 -13.39
CA PHE A 179 6.25 -9.94 -14.14
C PHE A 179 7.05 -9.00 -13.23
N ALA A 180 6.40 -8.42 -12.21
CA ALA A 180 6.98 -7.35 -11.41
C ALA A 180 7.85 -7.78 -10.22
N ARG A 181 7.92 -9.07 -9.88
CA ARG A 181 8.66 -9.55 -8.70
C ARG A 181 10.16 -9.20 -8.74
N ASP A 182 10.79 -9.31 -9.91
CA ASP A 182 12.22 -9.06 -10.08
C ASP A 182 12.56 -7.58 -9.88
N GLY A 183 11.69 -6.68 -10.34
CA GLY A 183 11.85 -5.24 -10.14
C GLY A 183 11.68 -4.82 -8.68
N LEU A 184 10.76 -5.46 -7.94
CA LEU A 184 10.62 -5.21 -6.49
C LEU A 184 11.86 -5.71 -5.75
N GLU A 185 12.33 -6.92 -6.02
CA GLU A 185 13.56 -7.44 -5.43
C GLU A 185 14.75 -6.49 -5.68
N ARG A 186 14.91 -6.04 -6.94
CA ARG A 186 15.96 -5.09 -7.32
C ARG A 186 15.88 -3.80 -6.50
N MET A 187 14.68 -3.26 -6.27
CA MET A 187 14.49 -2.08 -5.44
C MET A 187 14.97 -2.31 -4.01
N LEU A 188 14.54 -3.40 -3.38
CA LEU A 188 14.86 -3.68 -1.99
C LEU A 188 16.36 -3.84 -1.78
N ARG A 189 17.03 -4.52 -2.71
CA ARG A 189 18.50 -4.64 -2.71
C ARG A 189 19.19 -3.30 -2.97
N GLN A 190 18.63 -2.43 -3.82
CA GLN A 190 19.16 -1.09 -4.06
C GLN A 190 19.07 -0.19 -2.82
N ILE A 191 17.93 -0.19 -2.12
CA ILE A 191 17.76 0.54 -0.84
C ILE A 191 18.82 0.10 0.16
N ARG A 192 19.02 -1.22 0.33
CA ARG A 192 20.07 -1.76 1.21
C ARG A 192 21.47 -1.31 0.78
N SER A 193 21.76 -1.33 -0.52
CA SER A 193 23.05 -0.88 -1.03
C SER A 193 23.29 0.63 -0.92
N ALA A 194 22.25 1.44 -0.68
CA ALA A 194 22.37 2.87 -0.37
C ALA A 194 22.88 3.13 1.06
N GLY A 195 23.02 2.09 1.88
CA GLY A 195 23.39 2.18 3.29
C GLY A 195 22.22 2.52 4.21
N VAL A 196 20.97 2.36 3.72
CA VAL A 196 19.78 2.51 4.56
C VAL A 196 19.64 1.28 5.44
N GLY A 197 19.78 1.48 6.75
CA GLY A 197 19.82 0.42 7.75
C GLY A 197 18.49 -0.28 8.00
N ARG A 198 17.36 0.29 7.56
CA ARG A 198 16.02 -0.23 7.88
C ARG A 198 15.00 -0.06 6.75
N ILE A 199 14.21 -1.09 6.49
CA ILE A 199 13.15 -1.10 5.46
C ILE A 199 11.83 -1.57 6.08
N VAL A 200 10.77 -0.78 5.92
CA VAL A 200 9.40 -1.20 6.22
C VAL A 200 8.67 -1.42 4.91
N LEU A 201 8.10 -2.62 4.71
CA LEU A 201 7.27 -2.92 3.55
C LEU A 201 5.80 -2.78 3.89
N VAL A 202 5.08 -2.00 3.08
CA VAL A 202 3.64 -1.83 3.18
C VAL A 202 3.02 -2.20 1.83
N ALA A 203 2.16 -3.21 1.81
CA ALA A 203 1.50 -3.68 0.61
C ALA A 203 -0.02 -3.54 0.74
N HIS A 204 -0.70 -3.19 -0.34
CA HIS A 204 -2.16 -3.11 -0.37
C HIS A 204 -2.74 -4.12 -1.36
N SER A 205 -3.81 -4.82 -0.97
CA SER A 205 -4.61 -5.65 -1.89
C SER A 205 -3.72 -6.64 -2.66
N MET A 206 -3.81 -6.67 -3.99
CA MET A 206 -3.01 -7.52 -4.88
C MET A 206 -1.49 -7.24 -4.81
N GLY A 207 -1.09 -6.06 -4.35
CA GLY A 207 0.32 -5.76 -4.04
C GLY A 207 0.88 -6.66 -2.94
N SER A 208 0.02 -7.20 -2.08
CA SER A 208 0.41 -8.19 -1.05
C SER A 208 0.85 -9.51 -1.68
N GLN A 209 0.20 -9.93 -2.77
CA GLN A 209 0.63 -11.11 -3.54
C GLN A 209 2.01 -10.88 -4.15
N LEU A 210 2.25 -9.70 -4.72
CA LEU A 210 3.55 -9.30 -5.28
C LEU A 210 4.66 -9.30 -4.22
N VAL A 211 4.40 -8.69 -3.05
CA VAL A 211 5.36 -8.68 -1.93
C VAL A 211 5.67 -10.11 -1.49
N MET A 212 4.66 -10.94 -1.24
CA MET A 212 4.88 -12.31 -0.76
C MET A 212 5.61 -13.19 -1.79
N GLU A 213 5.32 -13.03 -3.08
CA GLU A 213 6.05 -13.76 -4.12
C GLU A 213 7.51 -13.30 -4.22
N THR A 214 7.75 -11.99 -4.08
CA THR A 214 9.09 -11.42 -4.07
C THR A 214 9.90 -11.90 -2.86
N LEU A 215 9.31 -11.90 -1.66
CA LEU A 215 9.98 -12.42 -0.46
C LEU A 215 10.29 -13.91 -0.59
N ARG A 216 9.35 -14.72 -1.11
CA ARG A 216 9.59 -16.13 -1.40
C ARG A 216 10.77 -16.32 -2.36
N GLN A 217 10.84 -15.53 -3.44
CA GLN A 217 11.93 -15.57 -4.40
C GLN A 217 13.28 -15.21 -3.76
N ILE A 218 13.31 -14.12 -2.98
CA ILE A 218 14.49 -13.68 -2.26
C ILE A 218 14.98 -14.78 -1.31
N GLU A 219 14.09 -15.44 -0.55
CA GLU A 219 14.47 -16.50 0.39
C GLU A 219 14.91 -17.80 -0.32
N ILE A 220 14.47 -18.05 -1.56
CA ILE A 220 15.00 -19.14 -2.38
C ILE A 220 16.45 -18.84 -2.80
N GLN A 221 16.73 -17.59 -3.18
CA GLN A 221 18.04 -17.20 -3.70
C GLN A 221 19.05 -16.89 -2.58
N THR A 222 18.59 -16.27 -1.50
CA THR A 222 19.40 -15.77 -0.37
C THR A 222 18.62 -16.00 0.94
N PRO A 223 18.63 -17.21 1.49
CA PRO A 223 17.96 -17.51 2.75
C PRO A 223 18.39 -16.57 3.89
N GLY A 224 17.42 -16.10 4.68
CA GLY A 224 17.62 -15.18 5.80
C GLY A 224 17.71 -13.70 5.42
N TRP A 225 17.64 -13.35 4.12
CA TRP A 225 17.73 -11.96 3.68
C TRP A 225 16.59 -11.11 4.24
N SER A 226 15.35 -11.61 4.26
CA SER A 226 14.19 -10.84 4.70
C SER A 226 14.31 -10.42 6.16
N ALA A 227 14.68 -11.35 7.06
CA ALA A 227 14.89 -11.06 8.49
C ALA A 227 16.04 -10.07 8.73
N ALA A 228 17.11 -10.14 7.94
CA ALA A 228 18.28 -9.28 8.12
C ALA A 228 18.08 -7.85 7.59
N ASN A 229 17.10 -7.63 6.71
CA ASN A 229 16.97 -6.38 5.96
C ASN A 229 15.62 -5.67 6.15
N LEU A 230 14.57 -6.36 6.60
CA LEU A 230 13.24 -5.80 6.81
C LEU A 230 12.94 -5.63 8.30
N ASN A 231 12.50 -4.43 8.66
CA ASN A 231 12.10 -4.05 10.02
C ASN A 231 10.61 -4.14 10.26
N GLY A 232 9.85 -4.51 9.22
CA GLY A 232 8.43 -4.74 9.30
C GLY A 232 7.84 -5.03 7.94
N VAL A 233 6.83 -5.89 7.92
CA VAL A 233 6.00 -6.15 6.74
C VAL A 233 4.55 -5.94 7.14
N VAL A 234 3.84 -5.09 6.40
CA VAL A 234 2.44 -4.76 6.63
C VAL A 234 1.66 -5.07 5.37
N LEU A 235 0.71 -6.00 5.45
CA LEU A 235 -0.21 -6.32 4.37
C LEU A 235 -1.58 -5.73 4.72
N MET A 236 -2.10 -4.82 3.89
CA MET A 236 -3.39 -4.17 4.09
C MET A 236 -4.43 -4.77 3.14
N SER A 237 -5.48 -5.36 3.70
CA SER A 237 -6.56 -6.01 2.95
C SER A 237 -6.05 -6.93 1.83
N PRO A 238 -5.13 -7.88 2.12
CA PRO A 238 -4.45 -8.65 1.09
C PRO A 238 -5.41 -9.45 0.21
N ASP A 239 -5.36 -9.18 -1.09
CA ASP A 239 -5.99 -10.02 -2.12
C ASP A 239 -5.05 -11.18 -2.46
N LEU A 240 -4.85 -12.05 -1.48
CA LEU A 240 -3.97 -13.21 -1.53
C LEU A 240 -4.72 -14.41 -0.97
N ASP A 241 -4.64 -15.53 -1.67
CA ASP A 241 -5.16 -16.82 -1.20
C ASP A 241 -4.42 -17.29 0.07
N VAL A 242 -5.16 -17.74 1.09
CA VAL A 242 -4.57 -18.17 2.36
C VAL A 242 -3.63 -19.38 2.19
N GLU A 243 -3.95 -20.34 1.34
CA GLU A 243 -3.09 -21.52 1.13
C GLU A 243 -1.80 -21.15 0.41
N VAL A 244 -1.90 -20.24 -0.58
CA VAL A 244 -0.74 -19.65 -1.24
C VAL A 244 0.12 -18.88 -0.25
N PHE A 245 -0.49 -18.04 0.59
CA PHE A 245 0.22 -17.31 1.65
C PHE A 245 0.96 -18.26 2.59
N ARG A 246 0.30 -19.31 3.10
CA ARG A 246 0.94 -20.33 3.95
C ARG A 246 2.11 -21.01 3.23
N SER A 247 1.95 -21.29 1.94
CA SER A 247 3.01 -21.89 1.12
C SER A 247 4.23 -20.98 0.97
N GLN A 248 4.00 -19.69 0.74
CA GLN A 248 5.05 -18.68 0.67
C GLN A 248 5.74 -18.49 2.03
N MET A 249 4.97 -18.40 3.12
CA MET A 249 5.49 -18.26 4.49
C MET A 249 6.40 -19.43 4.90
N ARG A 250 6.09 -20.67 4.49
CA ARG A 250 6.97 -21.83 4.75
C ARG A 250 8.37 -21.72 4.14
N ARG A 251 8.56 -20.80 3.18
CA ARG A 251 9.87 -20.55 2.57
C ARG A 251 10.70 -19.53 3.34
N ILE A 252 10.10 -18.80 4.27
CA ILE A 252 10.74 -17.78 5.09
C ILE A 252 11.04 -18.40 6.46
N GLU A 253 12.25 -18.91 6.64
CA GLU A 253 12.65 -19.58 7.90
C GLU A 253 12.54 -18.63 9.10
N ASN A 254 13.08 -17.42 8.94
CA ASN A 254 12.99 -16.35 9.92
C ASN A 254 12.08 -15.24 9.38
N VAL A 255 10.82 -15.24 9.82
CA VAL A 255 9.84 -14.24 9.38
C VAL A 255 10.23 -12.86 9.94
N PRO A 256 10.37 -11.81 9.09
CA PRO A 256 10.70 -10.47 9.56
C PRO A 256 9.62 -9.93 10.51
N GLN A 257 10.03 -9.32 11.62
CA GLN A 257 9.11 -8.83 12.65
C GLN A 257 9.14 -7.29 12.76
N PRO A 258 7.98 -6.63 12.96
CA PRO A 258 6.66 -7.25 13.01
C PRO A 258 6.14 -7.59 11.61
N PHE A 259 5.44 -8.72 11.49
CA PHE A 259 4.65 -9.06 10.31
C PHE A 259 3.17 -8.85 10.62
N ILE A 260 2.56 -7.82 10.04
CA ILE A 260 1.19 -7.37 10.34
C ILE A 260 0.30 -7.56 9.12
N VAL A 261 -0.90 -8.08 9.34
CA VAL A 261 -1.93 -8.24 8.32
C VAL A 261 -3.20 -7.56 8.79
N PHE A 262 -3.60 -6.48 8.12
CA PHE A 262 -4.88 -5.83 8.36
C PHE A 262 -5.98 -6.53 7.56
N VAL A 263 -7.04 -6.91 8.26
CA VAL A 263 -8.19 -7.62 7.68
C VAL A 263 -9.49 -6.86 7.98
N SER A 264 -10.51 -7.13 7.17
CA SER A 264 -11.88 -6.69 7.44
C SER A 264 -12.88 -7.68 6.85
N SER A 265 -13.80 -8.16 7.69
CA SER A 265 -14.91 -9.02 7.25
C SER A 265 -15.93 -8.28 6.38
N LYS A 266 -15.91 -6.94 6.38
CA LYS A 266 -16.77 -6.06 5.56
C LYS A 266 -16.16 -5.71 4.19
N ASP A 267 -14.99 -6.26 3.85
CA ASP A 267 -14.32 -6.00 2.58
C ASP A 267 -15.00 -6.71 1.40
N LYS A 268 -15.88 -5.99 0.71
CA LYS A 268 -16.66 -6.54 -0.41
C LYS A 268 -15.85 -6.72 -1.69
N LEU A 269 -14.71 -6.05 -1.87
CA LEU A 269 -13.94 -6.15 -3.11
C LEU A 269 -13.23 -7.50 -3.23
N LEU A 270 -12.84 -8.10 -2.11
CA LEU A 270 -12.29 -9.45 -2.07
C LEU A 270 -13.30 -10.53 -2.50
N ASN A 271 -14.61 -10.26 -2.38
CA ASN A 271 -15.65 -11.15 -2.91
C ASN A 271 -15.74 -11.14 -4.44
N ILE A 272 -15.29 -10.06 -5.09
CA ILE A 272 -15.21 -10.01 -6.56
C ILE A 272 -13.95 -10.76 -7.02
N SER A 273 -12.84 -10.58 -6.31
CA SER A 273 -11.59 -11.27 -6.62
C SER A 273 -11.68 -12.79 -6.45
N SER A 274 -12.41 -13.27 -5.44
CA SER A 274 -12.68 -14.71 -5.26
C SER A 274 -13.49 -15.28 -6.42
N ARG A 275 -14.55 -14.60 -6.86
CA ARG A 275 -15.37 -15.02 -8.01
C ARG A 275 -14.58 -15.09 -9.33
N LEU A 276 -13.67 -14.14 -9.56
CA LEU A 276 -12.88 -14.09 -10.79
C LEU A 276 -11.80 -15.18 -10.86
N ARG A 277 -11.25 -15.63 -9.72
CA ARG A 277 -10.21 -16.68 -9.68
C ARG A 277 -10.77 -18.11 -9.52
N GLY A 278 -12.09 -18.26 -9.51
CA GLY A 278 -12.77 -19.56 -9.42
C GLY A 278 -13.42 -19.80 -8.06
N THR A 279 -14.44 -20.66 -8.04
CA THR A 279 -15.28 -20.94 -6.86
C THR A 279 -14.68 -21.98 -5.92
N HIS A 280 -13.39 -22.32 -6.05
CA HIS A 280 -12.74 -23.18 -5.06
C HIS A 280 -12.68 -22.43 -3.72
N SER A 281 -12.99 -23.13 -2.65
CA SER A 281 -13.41 -22.59 -1.34
C SER A 281 -12.29 -22.00 -0.49
N SER A 282 -11.21 -21.50 -1.08
CA SER A 282 -10.11 -20.89 -0.33
C SER A 282 -10.43 -19.44 0.02
N GLU A 283 -10.32 -19.10 1.30
CA GLU A 283 -10.53 -17.72 1.79
C GLU A 283 -9.42 -16.78 1.30
N ARG A 284 -9.76 -15.51 1.10
CA ARG A 284 -8.78 -14.43 0.91
C ARG A 284 -8.24 -14.02 2.27
N LEU A 285 -6.93 -13.83 2.34
CA LEU A 285 -6.23 -13.45 3.57
C LEU A 285 -6.80 -12.16 4.17
N GLY A 286 -7.21 -11.18 3.35
CA GLY A 286 -7.76 -9.91 3.81
C GLY A 286 -9.17 -9.99 4.40
N SER A 287 -9.85 -11.13 4.23
CA SER A 287 -11.23 -11.36 4.70
C SER A 287 -11.37 -12.65 5.50
N ILE A 288 -10.29 -13.14 6.13
CA ILE A 288 -10.37 -14.36 6.95
C ILE A 288 -11.39 -14.19 8.07
N SER A 289 -12.16 -15.24 8.30
CA SER A 289 -13.21 -15.26 9.33
C SER A 289 -12.77 -15.90 10.64
N SER A 290 -11.65 -16.64 10.61
CA SER A 290 -11.07 -17.34 11.77
C SER A 290 -9.54 -17.29 11.73
N LEU A 291 -8.93 -17.17 12.91
CA LEU A 291 -7.48 -17.29 13.07
C LEU A 291 -6.93 -18.67 12.74
N ASP A 292 -7.75 -19.71 12.76
CA ASP A 292 -7.31 -21.07 12.45
C ASP A 292 -6.67 -21.16 11.06
N ALA A 293 -7.16 -20.37 10.10
CA ALA A 293 -6.64 -20.26 8.74
C ALA A 293 -5.15 -19.87 8.70
N VAL A 294 -4.70 -19.08 9.67
CA VAL A 294 -3.33 -18.55 9.77
C VAL A 294 -2.62 -18.99 11.05
N SER A 295 -3.18 -19.96 11.79
CA SER A 295 -2.59 -20.50 13.01
C SER A 295 -1.23 -21.13 12.71
N GLY A 296 -0.29 -20.99 13.66
CA GLY A 296 1.08 -21.49 13.52
C GLY A 296 2.04 -20.52 12.82
N LEU A 297 1.57 -19.35 12.37
CA LEU A 297 2.41 -18.37 11.68
C LEU A 297 2.80 -17.25 12.65
N PRO A 298 4.08 -16.81 12.68
CA PRO A 298 4.54 -15.72 13.54
C PRO A 298 4.13 -14.36 12.98
N ILE A 299 2.82 -14.12 12.91
CA ILE A 299 2.22 -12.90 12.34
C ILE A 299 1.20 -12.30 13.31
N ARG A 300 0.88 -11.03 13.07
CA ARG A 300 -0.15 -10.28 13.78
C ARG A 300 -1.29 -9.97 12.83
N ILE A 301 -2.49 -10.44 13.15
CA ILE A 301 -3.73 -10.03 12.48
C ILE A 301 -4.29 -8.82 13.22
N VAL A 302 -4.63 -7.77 12.48
CA VAL A 302 -5.35 -6.61 13.01
C VAL A 302 -6.68 -6.53 12.30
N ASP A 303 -7.75 -6.89 13.00
CA ASP A 303 -9.10 -6.82 12.46
C ASP A 303 -9.66 -5.40 12.63
N THR A 304 -9.89 -4.77 11.49
CA THR A 304 -10.38 -3.39 11.35
C THR A 304 -11.88 -3.31 11.04
N THR A 305 -12.60 -4.43 11.11
CA THR A 305 -14.03 -4.52 10.77
C THR A 305 -14.85 -3.40 11.41
N ALA A 306 -14.61 -3.09 12.69
CA ALA A 306 -15.35 -2.08 13.46
C ALA A 306 -15.21 -0.65 12.90
N PHE A 307 -14.19 -0.38 12.10
CA PHE A 307 -13.88 0.91 11.48
C PHE A 307 -14.29 0.97 10.00
N SER A 308 -14.87 -0.09 9.45
CA SER A 308 -15.16 -0.13 8.00
C SER A 308 -16.25 0.85 7.55
N ASP A 309 -17.17 1.24 8.45
CA ASP A 309 -18.30 2.11 8.12
C ASP A 309 -17.91 3.61 8.09
N ASP A 310 -16.83 3.99 8.77
CA ASP A 310 -16.30 5.36 8.75
C ASP A 310 -15.22 5.57 7.66
N ALA A 311 -14.80 4.49 7.00
CA ALA A 311 -13.73 4.48 6.04
C ALA A 311 -14.19 4.94 4.65
N ALA A 312 -13.41 5.80 3.99
CA ALA A 312 -13.67 6.15 2.59
C ALA A 312 -13.54 4.95 1.64
N SER A 313 -12.80 3.90 2.04
CA SER A 313 -12.72 2.63 1.33
C SER A 313 -12.74 1.43 2.29
N ALA A 314 -13.76 0.58 2.15
CA ALA A 314 -13.84 -0.68 2.88
C ALA A 314 -12.71 -1.68 2.53
N HIS A 315 -11.97 -1.43 1.43
CA HIS A 315 -10.82 -2.23 1.00
C HIS A 315 -9.47 -1.62 1.40
N LEU A 316 -9.46 -0.52 2.16
CA LEU A 316 -8.26 0.11 2.72
C LEU A 316 -8.60 0.82 4.03
N VAL A 317 -9.25 0.13 4.96
CA VAL A 317 -9.75 0.74 6.21
C VAL A 317 -8.60 1.41 7.00
N ALA A 318 -7.47 0.73 7.15
CA ALA A 318 -6.27 1.25 7.85
C ALA A 318 -5.74 2.60 7.31
N GLY A 319 -5.99 2.89 6.02
CA GLY A 319 -5.54 4.11 5.37
C GLY A 319 -6.66 5.12 5.06
N THR A 320 -7.92 4.78 5.34
CA THR A 320 -9.07 5.61 4.92
C THR A 320 -10.14 5.83 5.99
N SER A 321 -10.01 5.18 7.16
CA SER A 321 -10.82 5.45 8.35
C SER A 321 -10.21 6.58 9.16
N PRO A 322 -10.86 7.77 9.28
CA PRO A 322 -10.32 8.86 10.08
C PRO A 322 -10.13 8.49 11.56
N ALA A 323 -11.03 7.67 12.11
CA ALA A 323 -10.96 7.23 13.51
C ALA A 323 -9.82 6.23 13.74
N LEU A 324 -9.63 5.25 12.85
CA LEU A 324 -8.51 4.32 12.92
C LEU A 324 -7.17 5.04 12.73
N ILE A 325 -7.09 5.98 11.78
CA ILE A 325 -5.90 6.81 11.57
C ILE A 325 -5.56 7.59 12.85
N ALA A 326 -6.54 8.23 13.48
CA ALA A 326 -6.34 8.93 14.74
C ALA A 326 -5.84 8.01 15.85
N MET A 327 -6.40 6.79 15.93
CA MET A 327 -6.00 5.77 16.90
C MET A 327 -4.56 5.28 16.67
N LEU A 328 -4.17 4.97 15.43
CA LEU A 328 -2.80 4.58 15.07
C LEU A 328 -1.80 5.68 15.44
N ASN A 329 -2.13 6.94 15.15
CA ASN A 329 -1.30 8.09 15.51
C ASN A 329 -1.17 8.26 17.04
N ALA A 330 -2.25 8.05 17.80
CA ALA A 330 -2.22 8.10 19.26
C ALA A 330 -1.35 6.98 19.85
N ALA A 331 -1.46 5.76 19.31
CA ALA A 331 -0.62 4.63 19.70
C ALA A 331 0.87 4.91 19.42
N ARG A 332 1.21 5.45 18.23
CA ARG A 332 2.60 5.82 17.91
C ARG A 332 3.15 6.88 18.88
N LYS A 333 2.41 7.97 19.10
CA LYS A 333 2.82 9.02 20.06
C LYS A 333 3.08 8.46 21.46
N THR A 334 2.30 7.47 21.88
CA THR A 334 2.47 6.79 23.16
C THR A 334 3.74 5.94 23.15
N ALA A 335 3.97 5.14 22.10
CA ALA A 335 5.19 4.35 21.96
C ALA A 335 6.46 5.21 21.97
N ASP A 336 6.43 6.37 21.30
CA ASP A 336 7.55 7.30 21.26
C ASP A 336 7.82 7.96 22.63
N ALA A 337 6.77 8.20 23.44
CA ALA A 337 6.90 8.79 24.76
C ALA A 337 7.48 7.84 25.83
N PHE A 338 7.19 6.54 25.74
CA PHE A 338 7.59 5.53 26.73
C PHE A 338 8.76 4.63 26.30
N GLY A 339 9.28 4.83 25.08
CA GLY A 339 10.39 4.06 24.50
C GLY A 339 9.94 2.75 23.85
N LYS A 340 10.51 2.43 22.67
CA LYS A 340 10.11 1.29 21.82
C LYS A 340 10.23 -0.08 22.49
N ASP A 341 11.07 -0.23 23.51
CA ASP A 341 11.29 -1.50 24.22
C ASP A 341 10.20 -1.82 25.27
N SER A 342 9.41 -0.82 25.69
CA SER A 342 8.37 -1.01 26.72
C SER A 342 6.95 -1.14 26.15
N ALA A 343 6.74 -0.75 24.88
CA ALA A 343 5.42 -0.68 24.28
C ALA A 343 5.41 -1.32 22.88
N GLN A 344 5.04 -2.61 22.82
CA GLN A 344 4.64 -3.19 21.54
C GLN A 344 3.34 -2.51 21.10
N ILE A 345 3.31 -1.91 19.90
CA ILE A 345 2.14 -1.18 19.36
C ILE A 345 0.83 -2.00 19.47
N GLY A 346 0.90 -3.32 19.41
CA GLY A 346 -0.26 -4.20 19.61
C GLY A 346 -0.90 -4.11 21.00
N ASN A 347 -0.15 -3.71 22.03
CA ASN A 347 -0.66 -3.47 23.38
C ASN A 347 -1.22 -2.05 23.55
N LEU A 348 -0.98 -1.16 22.58
CA LEU A 348 -1.41 0.24 22.62
C LEU A 348 -2.70 0.49 21.84
N LEU A 349 -3.09 -0.44 20.97
CA LEU A 349 -4.36 -0.37 20.26
C LEU A 349 -5.48 -0.95 21.13
N PRO A 350 -6.56 -0.20 21.39
CA PRO A 350 -7.72 -0.73 22.10
C PRO A 350 -8.37 -1.83 21.26
N GLY A 351 -8.41 -3.03 21.82
CA GLY A 351 -8.96 -4.19 21.14
C GLY A 351 -8.89 -5.45 21.98
N ARG A 352 -9.62 -6.48 21.54
CA ARG A 352 -9.51 -7.80 22.13
C ARG A 352 -8.30 -8.51 21.52
N ILE A 353 -7.37 -8.95 22.37
CA ILE A 353 -6.18 -9.69 21.96
C ILE A 353 -6.42 -11.18 22.13
N THR A 354 -6.29 -11.94 21.04
CA THR A 354 -6.33 -13.40 21.04
C THR A 354 -4.99 -13.92 20.55
N THR A 355 -4.40 -14.93 21.19
CA THR A 355 -3.16 -15.57 20.70
C THR A 355 -3.37 -17.07 20.56
N SER A 356 -3.03 -17.62 19.39
CA SER A 356 -3.14 -19.04 19.07
C SER A 356 -1.91 -19.50 18.28
N ASN A 357 -1.14 -20.44 18.86
CA ASN A 357 0.02 -21.07 18.23
C ASN A 357 0.99 -20.10 17.53
N GLY A 358 1.38 -19.00 18.18
CA GLY A 358 2.32 -18.01 17.63
C GLY A 358 1.70 -16.92 16.73
N THR A 359 0.42 -17.06 16.38
CA THR A 359 -0.37 -16.01 15.71
C THR A 359 -1.06 -15.16 16.77
N THR A 360 -0.97 -13.84 16.66
CA THR A 360 -1.71 -12.90 17.52
C THR A 360 -2.76 -12.16 16.69
N GLU A 361 -3.99 -12.08 17.19
CA GLU A 361 -5.06 -11.24 16.65
C GLU A 361 -5.34 -10.08 17.59
N ILE A 362 -5.58 -8.92 16.99
CA ILE A 362 -6.06 -7.73 17.67
C ILE A 362 -7.36 -7.33 16.97
N SER A 363 -8.50 -7.66 17.58
CA SER A 363 -9.81 -7.19 17.11
C SER A 363 -10.07 -5.80 17.65
N LEU A 364 -10.02 -4.79 16.79
CA LEU A 364 -10.17 -3.40 17.21
C LEU A 364 -11.63 -3.08 17.54
N LEU A 365 -11.84 -2.26 18.57
CA LEU A 365 -13.17 -1.85 19.04
C LEU A 365 -13.39 -0.37 18.71
N ASN A 366 -14.58 -0.03 18.21
CA ASN A 366 -14.93 1.37 17.85
C ASN A 366 -15.76 2.06 18.96
N THR A 367 -16.06 1.39 20.09
CA THR A 367 -16.73 2.04 21.25
C THR A 367 -16.17 1.61 22.61
N PRO A 368 -16.16 2.52 23.62
CA PRO A 368 -15.78 2.19 25.00
C PRO A 368 -16.70 1.17 25.69
N SER A 369 -17.92 0.96 25.19
CA SER A 369 -18.93 0.06 25.78
C SER A 369 -18.65 -1.43 25.55
N GLU A 370 -17.77 -1.78 24.60
CA GLU A 370 -17.40 -3.16 24.28
C GLU A 370 -16.17 -3.65 25.06
N VAL A 371 -15.64 -2.81 25.96
CA VAL A 371 -14.43 -3.08 26.79
C VAL A 371 -14.77 -3.75 28.13
N ARG A 372 -16.01 -4.25 28.32
CA ARG A 372 -16.43 -4.92 29.58
C ARG A 372 -16.43 -6.42 29.51
#